data_AF-A0A973YNL0-F1
#
_entry.id   AF-A0A973YNL0-F1
#
_cell.length_a   1.000
_cell.length_b   1.000
_cell.length_c   1.000
_cell.angle_alpha   90.00
_cell.angle_beta   90.00
_cell.angle_gamma   90.00
#
_symmetry.space_group_name_H-M   'P 1'
#
loop_
_entity.id
_entity.type
_entity.pdbx_description
1 polymer ?
#
loop_
_entity_poly.entity_id
_entity_poly.type
_entity_poly.pdbx_seq_one_letter_code
_entity_poly.pdbx_strand_id
1 'polypeptide(L)'
;MFPLYAAGFITAFGAHAVAANLGAYSIGHGQSLLLLGTMLALYDGAEVLLQPVFGTLSDRIGPRPVLLGGLTAFALFSAAFVLARDPAWRPRPDPVTA
;
A
#
# COMPACT_ATOMS: atom_id res chain seq x y z
N MET A 1 -6.05 19.73 14.55
CA MET A 1 -4.76 19.03 14.34
C MET A 1 -4.89 17.51 14.39
N PHE A 2 -5.69 16.94 15.31
CA PHE A 2 -5.86 15.47 15.43
C PHE A 2 -6.15 14.71 14.12
N PRO A 3 -7.05 15.17 13.22
CA PRO A 3 -7.32 14.46 11.96
C PRO A 3 -6.11 14.41 11.02
N LEU A 4 -5.27 15.44 11.06
CA LEU A 4 -4.08 15.54 10.23
C LEU A 4 -2.98 14.59 10.73
N TYR A 5 -2.82 14.48 12.05
CA TYR A 5 -1.92 13.49 12.65
C TYR A 5 -2.36 12.06 12.35
N ALA A 6 -3.65 11.77 12.42
CA ALA A 6 -4.19 10.46 12.06
C ALA A 6 -3.93 10.14 10.57
N ALA A 7 -4.15 11.10 9.67
CA ALA A 7 -3.87 10.92 8.25
C ALA A 7 -2.36 10.71 7.98
N GLY A 8 -1.49 11.52 8.59
CA GLY A 8 -0.04 11.35 8.47
C GLY A 8 0.45 10.00 9.00
N PHE A 9 -0.12 9.55 10.13
CA PHE A 9 0.17 8.23 10.69
C PHE A 9 -0.23 7.12 9.73
N ILE A 10 -1.46 7.15 9.18
CA ILE A 10 -1.96 6.11 8.25
C ILE A 10 -1.07 6.02 7.02
N THR A 11 -0.65 7.15 6.45
CA THR A 11 0.24 7.17 5.27
C THR A 11 1.60 6.59 5.60
N ALA A 12 2.26 7.06 6.67
CA ALA A 12 3.58 6.58 7.05
C ALA A 12 3.53 5.10 7.43
N PHE A 13 2.57 4.70 8.27
CA PHE A 13 2.39 3.31 8.67
C PHE A 13 2.10 2.40 7.48
N GLY A 14 1.23 2.82 6.55
CA GLY A 14 0.91 2.05 5.35
C GLY A 14 2.14 1.77 4.48
N ALA A 15 2.95 2.80 4.21
CA ALA A 15 4.18 2.68 3.44
C ALA A 15 5.17 1.69 4.06
N HIS A 16 5.47 1.88 5.35
CA HIS A 16 6.43 1.05 6.07
C HIS A 16 5.91 -0.38 6.27
N ALA A 17 4.59 -0.56 6.48
CA ALA A 17 3.99 -1.88 6.58
C ALA A 17 4.12 -2.67 5.29
N VAL A 18 3.92 -2.02 4.12
CA VAL A 18 4.11 -2.66 2.80
C VAL A 18 5.57 -3.05 2.59
N ALA A 19 6.51 -2.14 2.83
CA ALA A 19 7.94 -2.42 2.71
C ALA A 19 8.41 -3.55 3.65
N ALA A 20 7.94 -3.53 4.91
CA ALA A 20 8.23 -4.60 5.88
C ALA A 20 7.62 -5.94 5.46
N ASN A 21 6.40 -5.95 4.91
CA ASN A 21 5.76 -7.17 4.44
C ASN A 21 6.48 -7.75 3.21
N LEU A 22 6.94 -6.90 2.28
CA LEU A 22 7.80 -7.29 1.15
C LEU A 22 9.08 -7.98 1.64
N GLY A 23 9.78 -7.37 2.60
CA GLY A 23 10.99 -7.94 3.21
C GLY A 23 10.73 -9.26 3.93
N ALA A 24 9.64 -9.36 4.69
CA ALA A 24 9.28 -10.59 5.40
C ALA A 24 8.89 -11.72 4.42
N TYR A 25 8.15 -11.39 3.36
CA TYR A 25 7.70 -12.35 2.36
C TYR A 25 8.87 -12.95 1.58
N SER A 26 9.88 -12.14 1.21
CA SER A 26 11.06 -12.62 0.47
C SER A 26 11.94 -13.56 1.29
N ILE A 27 12.08 -13.31 2.60
CA ILE A 27 12.87 -14.18 3.51
C ILE A 27 12.18 -15.55 3.67
N GLY A 28 10.85 -15.59 3.71
CA GLY A 28 10.08 -16.83 3.85
C GLY A 28 9.95 -17.69 2.58
N HIS A 29 10.11 -17.11 1.39
CA HIS A 29 9.88 -17.81 0.10
C HIS A 29 11.16 -18.05 -0.72
N GLY A 30 12.35 -17.87 -0.13
CA GLY A 30 13.63 -18.10 -0.81
C GLY A 30 13.90 -17.15 -1.99
N GLN A 31 13.29 -15.97 -2.01
CA GLN A 31 13.51 -15.02 -3.10
C GLN A 31 14.88 -14.35 -3.01
N SER A 32 15.49 -14.12 -4.17
CA SER A 32 16.79 -13.46 -4.28
C SER A 32 16.77 -12.04 -3.70
N LEU A 33 17.81 -11.67 -2.95
CA LEU A 33 18.03 -10.31 -2.43
C LEU A 33 17.97 -9.25 -3.54
N LEU A 34 18.35 -9.62 -4.77
CA LEU A 34 18.24 -8.75 -5.94
C LEU A 34 16.78 -8.39 -6.26
N LEU A 35 15.86 -9.36 -6.15
CA LEU A 35 14.45 -9.13 -6.43
C LEU A 35 13.81 -8.29 -5.34
N LEU A 36 14.12 -8.54 -4.06
CA LEU A 36 13.70 -7.69 -2.95
C LEU A 36 14.22 -6.26 -3.13
N GLY A 37 15.52 -6.10 -3.41
CA GLY A 37 16.14 -4.80 -3.66
C GLY A 37 15.53 -4.07 -4.85
N THR A 38 15.17 -4.80 -5.91
CA THR A 38 14.49 -4.22 -7.08
C THR A 38 13.07 -3.77 -6.74
N MET A 39 12.32 -4.57 -5.99
CA MET A 39 10.97 -4.19 -5.54
C MET A 39 11.00 -2.97 -4.61
N LEU A 40 11.94 -2.93 -3.66
CA LEU A 40 12.13 -1.79 -2.76
C LEU A 40 12.55 -0.54 -3.54
N ALA A 41 13.50 -0.66 -4.47
CA ALA A 41 13.92 0.46 -5.31
C ALA A 41 12.77 0.98 -6.19
N LEU A 42 11.90 0.11 -6.69
CA LEU A 42 10.73 0.49 -7.47
C LEU A 42 9.66 1.17 -6.59
N TYR A 43 9.48 0.67 -5.36
CA TYR A 43 8.60 1.27 -4.35
C TYR A 43 9.05 2.70 -4.01
N ASP A 44 10.32 2.89 -3.61
CA ASP A 44 10.88 4.21 -3.28
C ASP A 44 10.93 5.12 -4.52
N GLY A 45 11.26 4.55 -5.68
CA GLY A 45 11.28 5.29 -6.95
C GLY A 45 9.91 5.87 -7.32
N ALA A 46 8.83 5.14 -7.01
CA ALA A 46 7.47 5.65 -7.17
C ALA A 46 7.20 6.82 -6.21
N GLU A 47 7.61 6.72 -4.94
CA GLU A 47 7.45 7.82 -3.96
C GLU A 47 8.21 9.08 -4.40
N VAL A 48 9.44 8.93 -4.90
CA VAL A 48 10.25 10.04 -5.42
C VAL A 48 9.58 10.78 -6.57
N LEU A 49 8.81 10.08 -7.42
CA LEU A 49 8.07 10.71 -8.52
C LEU A 49 6.73 11.29 -8.07
N LEU A 50 6.02 10.58 -7.21
CA LEU A 50 4.67 10.94 -6.78
C LEU A 50 4.67 12.12 -5.79
N GLN A 51 5.66 12.21 -4.89
CA GLN A 51 5.74 13.30 -3.90
C GLN A 51 5.82 14.70 -4.54
N PRO A 52 6.69 14.98 -5.55
CA PRO A 52 6.69 16.26 -6.26
C PRO A 52 5.36 16.54 -6.97
N VAL A 53 4.76 15.53 -7.59
CA VAL A 53 3.49 15.68 -8.32
C VAL A 53 2.36 16.03 -7.37
N PHE A 54 2.21 15.31 -6.25
CA PHE A 54 1.18 15.61 -5.26
C PHE A 54 1.48 16.87 -4.44
N GLY A 55 2.76 17.21 -4.26
CA GLY A 55 3.19 18.49 -3.69
C GLY A 55 2.73 19.66 -4.55
N THR A 56 3.12 19.67 -5.82
CA THR A 56 2.69 20.72 -6.78
C THR A 56 1.18 20.76 -6.98
N LEU A 57 0.49 19.62 -6.92
CA LEU A 57 -0.97 19.57 -6.96
C LEU A 57 -1.57 20.21 -5.69
N SER A 58 -1.03 19.90 -4.50
CA SER A 58 -1.45 20.51 -3.24
C SER A 58 -1.24 22.02 -3.22
N ASP A 59 -0.16 22.49 -3.84
CA ASP A 59 0.12 23.92 -3.96
C ASP A 59 -0.90 24.63 -4.88
N ARG A 60 -1.47 23.92 -5.86
CA ARG A 60 -2.44 24.49 -6.82
C ARG A 60 -3.88 24.52 -6.31
N ILE A 61 -4.36 23.43 -5.71
CA ILE A 61 -5.77 23.29 -5.29
C ILE A 61 -5.96 23.35 -3.77
N GLY A 62 -4.86 23.51 -3.03
CA GLY A 62 -4.84 23.52 -1.57
C GLY A 62 -4.66 22.11 -0.97
N PRO A 63 -4.14 22.02 0.27
CA PRO A 63 -3.77 20.75 0.89
C PRO A 63 -4.98 19.89 1.29
N ARG A 64 -6.12 20.51 1.62
CA ARG A 64 -7.32 19.81 2.12
C ARG A 64 -7.96 18.87 1.08
N PRO A 65 -8.25 19.30 -0.17
CA PRO A 65 -8.82 18.40 -1.18
C PRO A 65 -7.86 17.27 -1.59
N VAL A 66 -6.55 17.55 -1.68
CA VAL A 66 -5.56 16.51 -2.03
C VAL A 66 -5.49 15.42 -0.96
N LEU A 67 -5.49 15.82 0.31
CA LEU A 67 -5.42 14.89 1.43
C LEU A 67 -6.67 14.02 1.53
N LEU A 68 -7.86 14.60 1.33
CA LEU A 68 -9.12 13.84 1.29
C LEU A 68 -9.18 12.91 0.07
N GLY A 69 -8.72 13.37 -1.10
CA GLY A 69 -8.64 12.55 -2.31
C GLY A 69 -7.70 11.36 -2.12
N GLY A 70 -6.50 11.59 -1.58
CA GLY A 70 -5.53 10.54 -1.27
C GLY A 70 -6.07 9.51 -0.27
N LEU A 71 -6.73 9.97 0.81
CA LEU A 71 -7.32 9.08 1.81
C LEU A 71 -8.45 8.23 1.24
N THR A 72 -9.29 8.82 0.38
CA THR A 72 -10.39 8.12 -0.30
C THR A 72 -9.84 7.07 -1.28
N ALA A 73 -8.85 7.43 -2.09
CA ALA A 73 -8.20 6.50 -3.00
C ALA A 73 -7.55 5.34 -2.23
N PHE A 74 -6.82 5.64 -1.14
CA PHE A 74 -6.21 4.64 -0.29
C PHE A 74 -7.24 3.65 0.28
N ALA A 75 -8.38 4.14 0.77
CA ALA A 75 -9.46 3.30 1.26
C ALA A 75 -10.05 2.40 0.16
N LEU A 76 -10.28 2.95 -1.04
CA LEU A 76 -10.80 2.20 -2.18
C LEU A 76 -9.84 1.09 -2.64
N PHE A 77 -8.55 1.40 -2.79
CA PHE A 77 -7.54 0.41 -3.16
C PHE A 77 -7.37 -0.68 -2.09
N SER A 78 -7.42 -0.29 -0.82
CA SER A 78 -7.37 -1.26 0.29
C SER A 78 -8.58 -2.21 0.25
N ALA A 79 -9.79 -1.67 0.04
CA ALA A 79 -10.99 -2.49 -0.11
C ALA A 79 -10.91 -3.42 -1.33
N ALA A 80 -10.45 -2.91 -2.48
CA ALA A 80 -10.26 -3.68 -3.69
C ALA A 80 -9.24 -4.82 -3.49
N PHE A 81 -8.14 -4.57 -2.79
CA PHE A 81 -7.15 -5.58 -2.46
C PHE A 81 -7.71 -6.70 -1.58
N VAL A 82 -8.50 -6.36 -0.56
CA VAL A 82 -9.18 -7.36 0.29
C VAL A 82 -10.13 -8.21 -0.54
N LEU A 83 -10.96 -7.59 -1.38
CA LEU A 83 -11.89 -8.30 -2.27
C LEU A 83 -11.18 -9.18 -3.30
N ALA A 84 -9.99 -8.78 -3.75
CA ALA A 84 -9.19 -9.56 -4.69
C ALA A 84 -8.49 -10.76 -4.04
N ARG A 85 -8.15 -10.68 -2.75
CA ARG A 85 -7.49 -11.78 -2.01
C ARG A 85 -8.45 -12.87 -1.57
N ASP A 86 -9.70 -12.53 -1.26
CA ASP A 86 -10.75 -13.50 -0.94
C ASP A 86 -11.85 -13.48 -2.02
N PRO A 87 -11.74 -14.31 -3.08
CA PRO A 87 -12.94 -14.74 -3.77
C PRO A 87 -13.70 -15.63 -2.80
N ALA A 88 -14.55 -15.04 -1.96
CA ALA A 88 -15.43 -15.72 -1.00
C ALA A 88 -16.33 -16.81 -1.63
N TRP A 89 -16.27 -16.96 -2.96
CA TRP A 89 -16.90 -18.00 -3.76
C TRP A 89 -16.13 -19.33 -3.82
N ARG A 90 -14.81 -19.38 -3.52
CA ARG A 90 -14.03 -20.64 -3.62
C ARG A 90 -14.45 -21.61 -2.51
N PRO A 91 -15.13 -22.73 -2.83
CA PRO A 91 -15.45 -23.75 -1.84
C PRO A 91 -14.14 -24.37 -1.35
N ARG A 92 -13.93 -24.42 -0.03
CA ARG A 92 -12.80 -25.16 0.53
C ARG A 92 -13.05 -26.66 0.31
N PRO A 93 -12.09 -27.45 -0.19
CA PRO A 93 -12.28 -28.89 -0.30
C PRO A 93 -12.41 -29.51 1.09
N ASP A 94 -13.46 -30.32 1.26
CA ASP A 94 -13.76 -31.02 2.51
C ASP A 94 -12.66 -32.07 2.82
N PRO A 95 -12.22 -32.19 4.08
CA PRO A 95 -11.13 -33.10 4.46
C PRO A 95 -11.48 -34.60 4.41
N VAL A 96 -12.64 -34.97 3.87
CA VAL A 96 -13.18 -36.35 3.93
C VAL A 96 -12.93 -37.16 2.65
N THR A 97 -12.35 -36.57 1.59
CA THR A 97 -12.08 -37.26 0.32
C THR A 97 -10.59 -37.31 -0.07
N ALA A 98 -9.69 -37.51 0.91
CA ALA A 98 -8.27 -37.78 0.66
C ALA A 98 -7.88 -39.19 1.12
#